data_AF-A0A8H3DRZ4-F1
#
_entry.id   AF-A0A8H3DRZ4-F1
#
_cell.length_a   1.000
_cell.length_b   1.000
_cell.length_c   1.000
_cell.angle_alpha   90.00
_cell.angle_beta   90.00
_cell.angle_gamma   90.00
#
_symmetry.space_group_name_H-M   'P 1'
#
loop_
_entity.id
_entity.type
_entity.pdbx_description
1 polymer ?
#
loop_
_entity_poly.entity_id
_entity_poly.type
_entity_poly.pdbx_seq_one_letter_code
_entity_poly.pdbx_strand_id
1 'polypeptide(L)'
;MTGHPGWYPPGQVCHPPELPAYLKNIHDLKPIVGAPSDGEMIKIHDVLDAANRVSGVPGMHDPGLLMKLADHLFSTQMARYRSKYSLITFPSDATYTPPALPSHISISLEPISASPSDEEIMKVQDAVQSYQGLRKYPSMFDARINMELSQHLFDIQMARHMRQASESQPISQLAEAPEYRTPAVEQGTTINDEATGATNNIGTGTNNTGVPQSPPSFDMGELMGRSNQLAERFNALLERSNELVERCNETNNLPERFNQVFERFTRFIEQMGRPNEEPNSLAERFNQLFERFNQLIEQSTQPAQRANELAERSNQLTEGANQLVEQSNKHMERSGDTLSNINRVLVAIQHAIVRTHKGNTIYAVDCLVNEKGQTPMEGLGTPFKWNQVHSEHQPIHHLPIRINGIFQDSYLYNSWLGRYLRLYGLGKEIRNDTTADYNILKNGKESEARVMLSDYLSSCLG
;
A
#
# COMPACT_ATOMS: atom_id res chain seq x y z
N MET A 1 -27.54 5.04 11.33
CA MET A 1 -26.55 3.94 11.35
C MET A 1 -26.23 3.60 9.91
N THR A 2 -25.21 4.24 9.35
CA THR A 2 -24.75 4.03 7.97
C THR A 2 -23.31 3.56 8.06
N GLY A 3 -23.09 2.30 7.73
CA GLY A 3 -21.77 1.68 7.70
C GLY A 3 -20.98 2.21 6.50
N HIS A 4 -19.96 3.01 6.78
CA HIS A 4 -18.84 3.19 5.87
C HIS A 4 -17.86 2.03 6.09
N PRO A 5 -17.13 1.56 5.06
CA PRO A 5 -16.03 0.63 5.25
C PRO A 5 -14.85 1.41 5.85
N GLY A 6 -14.96 1.75 7.13
CA GLY A 6 -13.83 2.22 7.91
C GLY A 6 -12.81 1.09 7.96
N TRP A 7 -11.61 1.35 7.47
CA TRP A 7 -10.54 0.35 7.29
C TRP A 7 -10.14 -0.41 8.57
N TYR A 8 -10.68 -0.08 9.75
CA TYR A 8 -10.51 -0.84 10.98
C TYR A 8 -11.79 -0.74 11.86
N PRO A 9 -12.27 -1.84 12.44
CA PRO A 9 -13.53 -1.86 13.18
C PRO A 9 -13.46 -1.07 14.51
N PRO A 10 -14.54 -0.38 14.91
CA PRO A 10 -14.64 0.28 16.22
C PRO A 10 -14.50 -0.75 17.35
N GLY A 11 -13.55 -0.52 18.27
CA GLY A 11 -13.31 -1.40 19.43
C GLY A 11 -11.94 -2.08 19.49
N GLN A 12 -10.94 -1.61 18.74
CA GLN A 12 -9.60 -2.20 18.74
C GLN A 12 -8.96 -2.12 20.14
N VAL A 13 -8.63 -3.29 20.69
CA VAL A 13 -7.88 -3.45 21.94
C VAL A 13 -6.41 -3.72 21.59
N CYS A 14 -5.50 -2.88 22.08
CA CYS A 14 -4.06 -3.09 21.93
C CYS A 14 -3.59 -4.00 23.06
N HIS A 15 -3.21 -5.24 22.74
CA HIS A 15 -2.71 -6.20 23.73
C HIS A 15 -1.19 -6.11 23.85
N PRO A 16 -0.63 -5.91 25.05
CA PRO A 16 0.82 -5.93 25.26
C PRO A 16 1.36 -7.37 25.24
N PRO A 17 2.64 -7.56 24.90
CA PRO A 17 3.29 -8.86 25.05
C PRO A 17 3.44 -9.28 26.50
N GLU A 18 3.59 -10.58 26.73
CA GLU A 18 3.95 -11.10 28.04
C GLU A 18 5.36 -10.67 28.42
N LEU A 19 5.45 -9.87 29.49
CA LEU A 19 6.72 -9.34 29.97
C LEU A 19 7.40 -10.29 30.97
N PRO A 20 8.72 -10.49 30.87
CA PRO A 20 9.54 -11.08 31.93
C PRO A 20 9.45 -10.28 33.24
N ALA A 21 9.70 -10.94 34.37
CA ALA A 21 9.56 -10.34 35.71
C ALA A 21 10.37 -9.03 35.87
N TYR A 22 11.57 -8.95 35.29
CA TYR A 22 12.41 -7.76 35.39
C TYR A 22 11.84 -6.54 34.64
N LEU A 23 11.05 -6.74 33.58
CA LEU A 23 10.35 -5.65 32.89
C LEU A 23 9.01 -5.32 33.54
N LYS A 24 8.29 -6.32 34.05
CA LYS A 24 7.04 -6.10 34.82
C LYS A 24 7.25 -5.24 36.06
N ASN A 25 8.42 -5.35 36.69
CA ASN A 25 8.80 -4.52 37.83
C ASN A 25 9.00 -3.04 37.47
N ILE A 26 9.20 -2.72 36.18
CA ILE A 26 9.29 -1.34 35.70
C ILE A 26 7.87 -0.83 35.48
N HIS A 27 7.15 -1.45 34.53
CA HIS A 27 5.72 -1.23 34.35
C HIS A 27 5.03 -2.52 33.92
N ASP A 28 3.90 -2.81 34.56
CA ASP A 28 2.99 -3.87 34.13
C ASP A 28 2.05 -3.31 33.05
N LEU A 29 2.37 -3.58 31.79
CA LEU A 29 1.59 -3.12 30.64
C LEU A 29 0.24 -3.84 30.60
N LYS A 30 -0.84 -3.07 30.50
CA LYS A 30 -2.22 -3.59 30.43
C LYS A 30 -2.79 -3.41 29.02
N PRO A 31 -3.77 -4.23 28.61
CA PRO A 31 -4.50 -4.01 27.37
C PRO A 31 -5.15 -2.63 27.35
N ILE A 32 -4.98 -1.89 26.24
CA ILE A 32 -5.52 -0.55 26.07
C ILE A 32 -6.71 -0.61 25.12
N VAL A 33 -7.84 -0.03 25.54
CA VAL A 33 -9.08 0.02 24.73
C VAL A 33 -9.28 1.44 24.22
N GLY A 34 -9.29 1.62 22.90
CA GLY A 34 -9.46 2.95 22.28
C GLY A 34 -8.16 3.76 22.25
N ALA A 35 -8.27 5.08 22.41
CA ALA A 35 -7.13 5.99 22.34
C ALA A 35 -6.28 5.92 23.62
N PRO A 36 -4.96 5.66 23.52
CA PRO A 36 -4.09 5.58 24.69
C PRO A 36 -3.90 6.96 25.34
N SER A 37 -3.84 6.98 26.67
CA SER A 37 -3.45 8.16 27.45
C SER A 37 -1.93 8.41 27.41
N ASP A 38 -1.51 9.64 27.72
CA ASP A 38 -0.08 9.99 27.84
C ASP A 38 0.66 9.06 28.81
N GLY A 39 0.04 8.74 29.94
CA GLY A 39 0.62 7.84 30.95
C GLY A 39 0.78 6.41 30.45
N GLU A 40 -0.14 5.90 29.64
CA GLU A 40 0.00 4.57 29.03
C GLU A 40 1.11 4.54 27.98
N MET A 41 1.19 5.57 27.14
CA MET A 41 2.25 5.70 26.13
C MET A 41 3.64 5.78 26.76
N ILE A 42 3.79 6.57 27.84
CA ILE A 42 5.06 6.69 28.58
C ILE A 42 5.51 5.34 29.13
N LYS A 43 4.59 4.56 29.72
CA LYS A 43 4.91 3.22 30.25
C LYS A 43 5.43 2.28 29.16
N ILE A 44 4.84 2.32 27.96
CA ILE A 44 5.30 1.51 26.82
C ILE A 44 6.71 1.92 26.41
N HIS A 45 6.99 3.22 26.30
CA HIS A 45 8.33 3.73 25.97
C HIS A 45 9.38 3.36 27.04
N ASP A 46 9.02 3.40 28.32
CA ASP A 46 9.91 3.03 29.43
C ASP A 46 10.25 1.54 29.39
N VAL A 47 9.26 0.67 29.16
CA VAL A 47 9.48 -0.78 29.04
C VAL A 47 10.33 -1.12 27.81
N LEU A 48 10.07 -0.46 26.68
CA LEU A 48 10.85 -0.64 25.45
C LEU A 48 12.30 -0.17 25.64
N ASP A 49 12.52 0.96 26.31
CA ASP A 49 13.86 1.45 26.66
C ASP A 49 14.60 0.47 27.55
N ALA A 50 13.94 -0.01 28.60
CA ALA A 50 14.54 -0.97 29.52
C ALA A 50 14.92 -2.27 28.82
N ALA A 51 14.05 -2.79 27.94
CA ALA A 51 14.32 -3.96 27.11
C ALA A 51 15.53 -3.75 26.20
N ASN A 52 15.64 -2.57 25.56
CA ASN A 52 16.79 -2.21 24.74
C ASN A 52 18.09 -2.09 25.55
N ARG A 53 18.05 -1.56 26.77
CA ARG A 53 19.25 -1.46 27.62
C ARG A 53 19.78 -2.82 28.07
N VAL A 54 18.89 -3.74 28.45
CA VAL A 54 19.31 -5.08 28.87
C VAL A 54 19.68 -5.99 27.71
N SER A 55 19.35 -5.61 26.48
CA SER A 55 19.71 -6.35 25.26
C SER A 55 21.23 -6.52 25.09
N GLY A 56 22.03 -5.60 25.63
CA GLY A 56 23.49 -5.69 25.64
C GLY A 56 24.06 -6.63 26.70
N VAL A 57 23.23 -7.18 27.60
CA VAL A 57 23.66 -8.11 28.65
C VAL A 57 23.57 -9.55 28.10
N PRO A 58 24.66 -10.35 28.15
CA PRO A 58 24.65 -11.73 27.69
C PRO A 58 23.54 -12.55 28.37
N GLY A 59 22.72 -13.21 27.55
CA GLY A 59 21.59 -14.04 28.02
C GLY A 59 20.30 -13.27 28.31
N MET A 60 20.27 -11.94 28.18
CA MET A 60 19.07 -11.11 28.33
C MET A 60 18.54 -10.55 26.99
N HIS A 61 19.25 -10.80 25.88
CA HIS A 61 18.82 -10.40 24.55
C HIS A 61 17.68 -11.30 24.05
N ASP A 62 16.48 -10.72 23.90
CA ASP A 62 15.32 -11.36 23.27
C ASP A 62 14.79 -10.47 22.13
N PRO A 63 15.26 -10.71 20.88
CA PRO A 63 14.77 -10.00 19.70
C PRO A 63 13.26 -10.16 19.49
N GLY A 64 12.70 -11.31 19.84
CA GLY A 64 11.28 -11.60 19.66
C GLY A 64 10.41 -10.77 20.58
N LEU A 65 10.84 -10.55 21.83
CA LEU A 65 10.16 -9.65 22.76
C LEU A 65 10.25 -8.18 22.31
N LEU A 66 11.42 -7.73 21.84
CA LEU A 66 11.58 -6.37 21.33
C LEU A 66 10.66 -6.09 20.14
N MET A 67 10.54 -7.05 19.21
CA MET A 67 9.61 -6.95 18.09
C MET A 67 8.16 -6.81 18.57
N LYS A 68 7.71 -7.67 19.49
CA LYS A 68 6.34 -7.61 20.02
C LYS A 68 6.06 -6.31 20.79
N LEU A 69 7.06 -5.75 21.46
CA LEU A 69 6.95 -4.44 22.12
C LEU A 69 6.84 -3.30 21.10
N ALA A 70 7.59 -3.37 20.00
CA ALA A 70 7.50 -2.42 18.89
C ALA A 70 6.12 -2.51 18.21
N ASP A 71 5.59 -3.72 17.97
CA ASP A 71 4.24 -3.94 17.43
C ASP A 71 3.16 -3.34 18.33
N HIS A 72 3.31 -3.50 19.66
CA HIS A 72 2.40 -2.92 20.63
C HIS A 72 2.47 -1.38 20.61
N LEU A 73 3.67 -0.80 20.60
CA LEU A 73 3.86 0.64 20.47
C LEU A 73 3.22 1.16 19.16
N PHE A 74 3.49 0.52 18.03
CA PHE A 74 2.90 0.87 16.74
C PHE A 74 1.36 0.87 16.80
N SER A 75 0.77 -0.19 17.36
CA SER A 75 -0.69 -0.33 17.49
C SER A 75 -1.30 0.80 18.32
N THR A 76 -0.64 1.18 19.41
CA THR A 76 -1.10 2.27 20.29
C THR A 76 -0.93 3.65 19.65
N GLN A 77 0.20 3.90 18.97
CA GLN A 77 0.42 5.12 18.19
C GLN A 77 -0.60 5.26 17.07
N MET A 78 -0.96 4.16 16.41
CA MET A 78 -2.01 4.11 15.38
C MET A 78 -3.40 4.42 15.94
N ALA A 79 -3.73 3.87 17.12
CA ALA A 79 -4.98 4.18 17.79
C ALA A 79 -5.08 5.68 18.15
N ARG A 80 -3.97 6.29 18.59
CA ARG A 80 -3.88 7.72 18.89
C ARG A 80 -3.98 8.59 17.63
N TYR A 81 -3.28 8.21 16.56
CA TYR A 81 -3.36 8.85 15.24
C TYR A 81 -4.82 8.87 14.74
N ARG A 82 -5.49 7.72 14.74
CA ARG A 82 -6.90 7.62 14.34
C ARG A 82 -7.80 8.50 15.20
N SER A 83 -7.64 8.47 16.52
CA SER A 83 -8.45 9.32 17.39
C SER A 83 -8.33 10.81 17.08
N LYS A 84 -7.15 11.25 16.62
CA LYS A 84 -6.85 12.67 16.35
C LYS A 84 -7.23 13.09 14.93
N TYR A 85 -7.10 12.20 13.95
CA TYR A 85 -7.22 12.50 12.53
C TYR A 85 -8.43 11.82 11.83
N SER A 86 -9.27 11.05 12.54
CA SER A 86 -10.41 10.30 11.98
C SER A 86 -11.52 11.15 11.33
N LEU A 87 -11.54 12.47 11.53
CA LEU A 87 -12.57 13.37 10.99
C LEU A 87 -12.11 14.18 9.77
N ILE A 88 -10.91 13.91 9.27
CA ILE A 88 -10.35 14.67 8.16
C ILE A 88 -10.88 14.10 6.84
N THR A 89 -11.67 14.90 6.11
CA THR A 89 -12.27 14.55 4.82
C THR A 89 -11.21 14.37 3.72
N PHE A 90 -10.08 15.11 3.79
CA PHE A 90 -8.95 15.01 2.86
C PHE A 90 -7.61 15.01 3.61
N PRO A 91 -6.70 14.04 3.38
CA PRO A 91 -5.41 13.95 4.10
C PRO A 91 -4.56 15.23 4.07
N SER A 92 -4.74 16.06 3.04
CA SER A 92 -4.06 17.34 2.84
C SER A 92 -4.42 18.44 3.84
N ASP A 93 -5.54 18.31 4.56
CA ASP A 93 -6.03 19.33 5.50
C ASP A 93 -5.50 19.14 6.93
N ALA A 94 -4.68 18.10 7.16
CA ALA A 94 -4.08 17.83 8.46
C ALA A 94 -2.87 18.76 8.71
N THR A 95 -2.87 19.42 9.87
CA THR A 95 -1.69 20.09 10.42
C THR A 95 -1.11 19.25 11.57
N TYR A 96 0.16 18.87 11.43
CA TYR A 96 0.92 18.13 12.42
C TYR A 96 1.76 19.10 13.24
N THR A 97 1.29 19.44 14.43
CA THR A 97 2.01 20.34 15.34
C THR A 97 3.00 19.55 16.21
N PRO A 98 4.31 19.87 16.18
CA PRO A 98 5.30 19.25 17.06
C PRO A 98 5.13 19.70 18.52
N PRO A 99 5.60 18.92 19.50
CA PRO A 99 5.64 19.36 20.89
C PRO A 99 6.66 20.49 21.11
N ALA A 100 6.44 21.30 22.14
CA ALA A 100 7.36 22.37 22.49
C ALA A 100 8.68 21.80 23.03
N LEU A 101 9.78 22.10 22.34
CA LEU A 101 11.11 21.64 22.72
C LEU A 101 11.76 22.57 23.76
N PRO A 102 12.45 22.03 24.78
CA PRO A 102 13.24 22.84 25.71
C PRO A 102 14.34 23.65 25.02
N SER A 103 14.69 24.81 25.60
CA SER A 103 15.69 25.75 25.06
C SER A 103 17.12 25.20 24.90
N HIS A 104 17.43 24.06 25.50
CA HIS A 104 18.72 23.39 25.36
C HIS A 104 18.81 22.48 24.11
N ILE A 105 17.74 22.34 23.35
CA ILE A 105 17.72 21.63 22.07
C ILE A 105 17.81 22.65 20.93
N SER A 106 18.83 22.52 20.08
CA SER A 106 19.07 23.48 18.98
C SER A 106 18.17 23.28 17.75
N ILE A 107 17.40 22.20 17.72
CA ILE A 107 16.52 21.86 16.58
C ILE A 107 15.17 22.55 16.77
N SER A 108 14.79 23.39 15.80
CA SER A 108 13.47 24.03 15.75
C SER A 108 12.54 23.22 14.84
N LEU A 109 11.43 22.73 15.40
CA LEU A 109 10.40 22.01 14.65
C LEU A 109 9.23 22.96 14.39
N GLU A 110 8.86 23.10 13.12
CA GLU A 110 7.71 23.90 12.69
C GLU A 110 6.49 23.00 12.45
N PRO A 111 5.25 23.51 12.56
CA PRO A 111 4.05 22.75 12.21
C PRO A 111 4.07 22.36 10.73
N ILE A 112 3.96 21.07 10.46
CA ILE A 112 3.95 20.54 9.10
C ILE A 112 2.50 20.44 8.64
N SER A 113 2.17 21.15 7.56
CA SER A 113 0.83 21.10 6.94
C SER A 113 0.87 20.28 5.65
N ALA A 114 -0.18 19.52 5.41
CA ALA A 114 -0.32 18.65 4.24
C ALA A 114 0.73 17.51 4.18
N SER A 115 1.69 17.58 3.24
CA SER A 115 2.61 16.49 2.93
C SER A 115 4.00 16.75 3.49
N PRO A 116 4.44 15.96 4.49
CA PRO A 116 5.79 16.09 5.04
C PRO A 116 6.86 15.76 3.97
N SER A 117 7.84 16.66 3.81
CA SER A 117 9.01 16.46 2.96
C SER A 117 10.04 15.51 3.59
N ASP A 118 10.99 15.02 2.80
CA ASP A 118 12.11 14.23 3.33
C ASP A 118 12.93 15.03 4.34
N GLU A 119 13.16 16.32 4.08
CA GLU A 119 13.88 17.21 4.99
C GLU A 119 13.12 17.45 6.30
N GLU A 120 11.79 17.57 6.25
CA GLU A 120 10.97 17.73 7.44
C GLU A 120 10.97 16.47 8.31
N ILE A 121 10.86 15.29 7.69
CA ILE A 121 10.91 14.01 8.42
C ILE A 121 12.31 13.80 9.01
N MET A 122 13.38 14.08 8.25
CA MET A 122 14.75 13.97 8.77
C MET A 122 14.98 14.90 9.96
N LYS A 123 14.50 16.15 9.91
CA LYS A 123 14.60 17.08 11.05
C LYS A 123 13.89 16.55 12.31
N VAL A 124 12.71 15.96 12.15
CA VAL A 124 11.97 15.37 13.28
C VAL A 124 12.68 14.11 13.81
N GLN A 125 13.24 13.27 12.92
CA GLN A 125 14.06 12.11 13.30
C GLN A 125 15.31 12.53 14.10
N ASP A 126 16.03 13.54 13.62
CA ASP A 126 17.20 14.10 14.31
C ASP A 126 16.81 14.66 15.68
N ALA A 127 15.65 15.32 15.79
CA ALA A 127 15.12 15.81 17.06
C ALA A 127 14.81 14.68 18.03
N VAL A 128 14.14 13.62 17.57
CA VAL A 128 13.83 12.42 18.37
C VAL A 128 15.13 11.76 18.85
N GLN A 129 16.10 11.55 17.96
CA GLN A 129 17.36 10.89 18.30
C GLN A 129 18.20 11.74 19.27
N SER A 130 18.28 13.05 19.03
CA SER A 130 18.95 14.00 19.93
C SER A 130 18.33 13.99 21.32
N TYR A 131 16.99 13.97 21.38
CA TYR A 131 16.26 13.98 22.65
C TYR A 131 16.37 12.64 23.40
N GLN A 132 16.35 11.52 22.70
CA GLN A 132 16.63 10.20 23.28
C GLN A 132 18.06 10.10 23.84
N GLY A 133 19.02 10.79 23.22
CA GLY A 133 20.39 10.92 23.75
C GLY A 133 20.46 11.55 25.14
N LEU A 134 19.50 12.42 25.50
CA LEU A 134 19.41 13.05 26.83
C LEU A 134 18.96 12.09 27.93
N ARG A 135 18.48 10.87 27.61
CA ARG A 135 18.13 9.84 28.62
C ARG A 135 19.27 9.50 29.58
N LYS A 136 20.52 9.75 29.18
CA LYS A 136 21.71 9.60 30.03
C LYS A 136 21.78 10.64 31.15
N TYR A 137 21.02 11.73 31.04
CA TYR A 137 20.97 12.87 31.96
C TYR A 137 19.53 13.09 32.43
N PRO A 138 19.07 12.40 33.49
CA PRO A 138 17.67 12.47 33.94
C PRO A 138 17.15 13.87 34.26
N SER A 139 18.03 14.82 34.60
CA SER A 139 17.67 16.22 34.84
C SER A 139 17.30 17.01 33.57
N MET A 140 17.65 16.49 32.38
CA MET A 140 17.40 17.13 31.09
C MET A 140 16.39 16.34 30.24
N PHE A 141 15.93 15.18 30.70
CA PHE A 141 15.02 14.31 29.96
C PHE A 141 13.61 14.35 30.55
N ASP A 142 12.62 14.66 29.72
CA ASP A 142 11.21 14.56 30.04
C ASP A 142 10.56 13.43 29.22
N ALA A 143 10.07 12.42 29.93
CA ALA A 143 9.42 11.27 29.30
C ALA A 143 8.19 11.65 28.46
N ARG A 144 7.47 12.72 28.85
CA ARG A 144 6.32 13.22 28.12
C ARG A 144 6.72 13.80 26.78
N ILE A 145 7.74 14.66 26.76
CA ILE A 145 8.23 15.28 25.51
C ILE A 145 8.76 14.20 24.56
N ASN A 146 9.48 13.21 25.07
CA ASN A 146 9.97 12.10 24.26
C ASN A 146 8.83 11.29 23.62
N MET A 147 7.78 11.02 24.39
CA MET A 147 6.59 10.31 23.91
C MET A 147 5.83 11.15 22.87
N GLU A 148 5.64 12.44 23.11
CA GLU A 148 4.98 13.35 22.16
C GLU A 148 5.78 13.51 20.87
N LEU A 149 7.12 13.58 20.93
CA LEU A 149 7.99 13.59 19.76
C LEU A 149 7.90 12.28 18.98
N SER A 150 7.88 11.14 19.68
CA SER A 150 7.73 9.83 19.03
C SER A 150 6.37 9.70 18.35
N GLN A 151 5.30 10.19 18.97
CA GLN A 151 3.97 10.24 18.34
C GLN A 151 3.96 11.19 17.15
N HIS A 152 4.58 12.36 17.25
CA HIS A 152 4.64 13.32 16.15
C HIS A 152 5.37 12.76 14.93
N LEU A 153 6.52 12.09 15.14
CA LEU A 153 7.23 11.37 14.08
C LEU A 153 6.37 10.28 13.44
N PHE A 154 5.63 9.52 14.25
CA PHE A 154 4.70 8.52 13.76
C PHE A 154 3.59 9.14 12.90
N ASP A 155 2.99 10.23 13.36
CA ASP A 155 1.88 10.90 12.69
C ASP A 155 2.29 11.38 11.28
N ILE A 156 3.46 12.00 11.14
CA ILE A 156 3.97 12.49 9.85
C ILE A 156 4.40 11.35 8.92
N GLN A 157 4.95 10.25 9.45
CA GLN A 157 5.28 9.07 8.66
C GLN A 157 4.02 8.41 8.11
N MET A 158 2.97 8.31 8.92
CA MET A 158 1.67 7.81 8.49
C MET A 158 1.02 8.71 7.44
N ALA A 159 1.12 10.03 7.59
CA ALA A 159 0.64 10.99 6.61
C ALA A 159 1.27 10.76 5.23
N ARG A 160 2.60 10.62 5.19
CA ARG A 160 3.35 10.35 3.95
C ARG A 160 2.93 9.02 3.32
N HIS A 161 2.87 7.97 4.13
CA HIS A 161 2.51 6.63 3.66
C HIS A 161 1.09 6.58 3.08
N MET A 162 0.12 7.17 3.77
CA MET A 162 -1.27 7.21 3.31
C MET A 162 -1.42 7.97 1.98
N ARG A 163 -0.66 9.06 1.80
CA ARG A 163 -0.62 9.79 0.54
C ARG A 163 -0.07 8.94 -0.59
N GLN A 164 1.10 8.32 -0.41
CA GLN A 164 1.71 7.46 -1.43
C GLN A 164 0.80 6.30 -1.82
N ALA A 165 0.07 5.72 -0.85
CA ALA A 165 -0.94 4.70 -1.11
C ALA A 165 -2.16 5.25 -1.91
N SER A 166 -2.57 6.49 -1.67
CA SER A 166 -3.64 7.15 -2.42
C SER A 166 -3.23 7.58 -3.84
N GLU A 167 -1.97 7.97 -4.05
CA GLU A 167 -1.44 8.38 -5.36
C GLU A 167 -1.10 7.19 -6.27
N SER A 168 -0.81 6.03 -5.68
CA SER A 168 -0.64 4.77 -6.41
C SER A 168 -1.97 4.10 -6.78
N GLN A 169 -3.11 4.66 -6.35
CA GLN A 169 -4.44 4.34 -6.86
C GLN A 169 -4.85 5.36 -7.94
N PRO A 170 -5.25 4.94 -9.16
CA PRO A 170 -5.78 5.87 -10.15
C PRO A 170 -7.15 6.37 -9.68
N ILE A 171 -7.18 7.56 -9.07
CA ILE A 171 -8.40 8.25 -8.67
C ILE A 171 -9.15 8.67 -9.94
N SER A 172 -10.23 7.95 -10.26
CA SER A 172 -11.30 8.48 -11.09
C SER A 172 -11.99 9.61 -10.33
N GLN A 173 -12.14 10.74 -11.02
CA GLN A 173 -12.57 12.04 -10.52
C GLN A 173 -13.86 11.96 -9.68
N LEU A 174 -13.80 12.52 -8.47
CA LEU A 174 -14.97 12.84 -7.64
C LEU A 174 -15.77 13.97 -8.30
N ALA A 175 -17.00 13.67 -8.70
CA ALA A 175 -17.99 14.67 -9.08
C ALA A 175 -18.59 15.33 -7.83
N GLU A 176 -18.66 16.66 -7.85
CA GLU A 176 -19.34 17.49 -6.88
C GLU A 176 -20.80 17.05 -6.66
N ALA A 177 -21.21 16.96 -5.40
CA ALA A 177 -22.59 16.69 -5.01
C ALA A 177 -23.47 17.93 -5.19
N PRO A 178 -24.64 17.85 -5.85
CA PRO A 178 -25.64 18.88 -5.75
C PRO A 178 -26.60 18.60 -4.58
N GLU A 179 -26.92 19.67 -3.86
CA GLU A 179 -27.91 19.77 -2.79
C GLU A 179 -29.27 19.14 -3.18
N TYR A 180 -29.77 18.22 -2.36
CA TYR A 180 -31.15 17.76 -2.46
C TYR A 180 -32.08 18.74 -1.75
N ARG A 181 -32.88 19.44 -2.55
CA ARG A 181 -34.08 20.16 -2.11
C ARG A 181 -35.23 19.15 -1.98
N THR A 182 -35.78 18.98 -0.78
CA THR A 182 -37.03 18.24 -0.50
C THR A 182 -38.25 18.88 -1.17
N PRO A 183 -39.24 18.07 -1.57
CA PRO A 183 -40.63 18.42 -1.29
C PRO A 183 -41.40 17.33 -0.53
N ALA A 184 -42.35 17.81 0.25
CA ALA A 184 -43.19 17.09 1.19
C ALA A 184 -44.56 16.70 0.59
N VAL A 185 -45.07 15.55 1.07
CA VAL A 185 -46.48 15.18 1.36
C VAL A 185 -47.54 15.17 0.24
N GLU A 186 -48.20 14.00 0.08
CA GLU A 186 -49.67 13.77 0.11
C GLU A 186 -49.94 12.23 0.04
N GLN A 187 -50.28 11.57 1.15
CA GLN A 187 -51.61 11.13 1.65
C GLN A 187 -52.41 10.09 0.82
N GLY A 188 -52.53 8.88 1.40
CA GLY A 188 -53.75 8.04 1.47
C GLY A 188 -54.00 7.06 0.31
N THR A 189 -54.49 5.82 0.45
CA THR A 189 -55.29 5.15 1.49
C THR A 189 -55.20 3.62 1.28
N THR A 190 -55.45 2.86 2.34
CA THR A 190 -55.57 1.39 2.48
C THR A 190 -56.64 0.71 1.60
N ILE A 191 -56.46 -0.60 1.28
CA ILE A 191 -57.36 -1.75 1.63
C ILE A 191 -56.77 -3.09 1.09
N ASN A 192 -56.56 -4.01 2.04
CA ASN A 192 -56.62 -5.49 2.14
C ASN A 192 -56.51 -6.52 0.99
N ASP A 193 -55.85 -7.62 1.41
CA ASP A 193 -56.05 -9.08 1.19
C ASP A 193 -55.90 -9.69 -0.21
N GLU A 194 -54.94 -10.60 -0.39
CA GLU A 194 -55.17 -12.06 -0.27
C GLU A 194 -53.90 -12.87 -0.61
N ALA A 195 -53.68 -13.96 0.13
CA ALA A 195 -52.55 -14.85 0.02
C ALA A 195 -52.74 -15.90 -1.08
N THR A 196 -51.71 -16.15 -1.90
CA THR A 196 -51.46 -17.48 -2.48
C THR A 196 -49.96 -17.74 -2.55
N GLY A 197 -49.51 -18.72 -1.78
CA GLY A 197 -48.17 -19.26 -1.88
C GLY A 197 -47.95 -20.06 -3.16
N ALA A 198 -46.75 -19.97 -3.71
CA ALA A 198 -46.18 -20.95 -4.62
C ALA A 198 -44.70 -21.11 -4.26
N THR A 199 -44.46 -21.98 -3.27
CA THR A 199 -43.16 -22.57 -2.93
C THR A 199 -42.91 -23.76 -3.85
N ASN A 200 -41.99 -23.65 -4.81
CA ASN A 200 -41.57 -24.81 -5.58
C ASN A 200 -40.03 -24.81 -5.72
N ASN A 201 -39.44 -25.69 -4.91
CA ASN A 201 -38.02 -25.87 -4.63
C ASN A 201 -37.18 -26.45 -5.78
N ILE A 202 -35.89 -26.14 -5.71
CA ILE A 202 -34.70 -27.01 -5.80
C ILE A 202 -34.93 -28.48 -6.23
N GLY A 203 -34.13 -28.94 -7.20
CA GLY A 203 -33.70 -30.35 -7.37
C GLY A 203 -32.23 -30.36 -7.80
N THR A 204 -31.27 -30.63 -6.92
CA THR A 204 -30.75 -31.94 -6.46
C THR A 204 -30.26 -32.84 -7.60
N GLY A 205 -28.93 -32.91 -7.75
CA GLY A 205 -28.20 -33.85 -8.61
C GLY A 205 -26.91 -34.31 -7.93
N THR A 206 -27.06 -35.29 -7.04
CA THR A 206 -26.17 -36.43 -6.80
C THR A 206 -24.70 -36.21 -6.40
N ASN A 207 -24.44 -36.61 -5.15
CA ASN A 207 -23.14 -36.99 -4.60
C ASN A 207 -22.38 -37.93 -5.55
N ASN A 208 -21.35 -37.42 -6.21
CA ASN A 208 -20.16 -38.21 -6.52
C ASN A 208 -19.02 -37.66 -5.67
N THR A 209 -18.57 -38.47 -4.72
CA THR A 209 -17.31 -38.32 -4.01
C THR A 209 -16.17 -38.25 -5.02
N GLY A 210 -15.72 -37.03 -5.28
CA GLY A 210 -14.52 -36.71 -6.04
C GLY A 210 -14.16 -35.29 -5.70
N VAL A 211 -13.25 -35.13 -4.75
CA VAL A 211 -12.69 -33.85 -4.29
C VAL A 211 -12.34 -33.01 -5.53
N PRO A 212 -13.04 -31.90 -5.83
CA PRO A 212 -12.47 -30.86 -6.66
C PRO A 212 -11.53 -30.12 -5.72
N GLN A 213 -10.23 -30.35 -5.89
CA GLN A 213 -9.22 -29.50 -5.27
C GLN A 213 -9.59 -28.05 -5.59
N SER A 214 -9.87 -27.29 -4.55
CA SER A 214 -9.88 -25.84 -4.60
C SER A 214 -8.66 -25.39 -5.41
N PRO A 215 -8.78 -24.45 -6.36
CA PRO A 215 -7.60 -23.86 -6.95
C PRO A 215 -6.75 -23.31 -5.79
N PRO A 216 -5.41 -23.46 -5.83
CA PRO A 216 -4.57 -23.10 -4.71
C PRO A 216 -4.91 -21.68 -4.30
N SER A 217 -5.35 -21.53 -3.04
CA SER A 217 -5.53 -20.22 -2.41
C SER A 217 -4.23 -19.47 -2.62
N PHE A 218 -4.25 -18.51 -3.53
CA PHE A 218 -3.09 -17.72 -3.93
C PHE A 218 -2.73 -16.83 -2.75
N ASP A 219 -1.61 -17.13 -2.09
CA ASP A 219 -1.21 -16.47 -0.85
C ASP A 219 -0.37 -15.22 -1.16
N MET A 220 -1.06 -14.09 -1.37
CA MET A 220 -0.44 -12.77 -1.45
C MET A 220 0.40 -12.48 -0.18
N GLY A 221 0.05 -13.10 0.95
CA GLY A 221 0.82 -13.04 2.19
C GLY A 221 2.19 -13.71 2.07
N GLU A 222 2.32 -14.79 1.29
CA GLU A 222 3.59 -15.45 1.05
C GLU A 222 4.52 -14.57 0.19
N LEU A 223 3.99 -13.94 -0.86
CA LEU A 223 4.75 -13.03 -1.72
C LEU A 223 5.21 -11.78 -0.96
N MET A 224 4.32 -11.20 -0.16
CA MET A 224 4.63 -10.06 0.70
C MET A 224 5.65 -10.43 1.79
N GLY A 225 5.52 -11.64 2.36
CA GLY A 225 6.48 -12.20 3.31
C GLY A 225 7.87 -12.37 2.71
N ARG A 226 7.97 -12.86 1.47
CA ARG A 226 9.24 -12.97 0.73
C ARG A 226 9.84 -11.60 0.40
N SER A 227 9.01 -10.62 0.04
CA SER A 227 9.44 -9.24 -0.22
C SER A 227 10.00 -8.57 1.04
N ASN A 228 9.32 -8.72 2.18
CA ASN A 228 9.78 -8.20 3.46
C ASN A 228 11.10 -8.86 3.89
N GLN A 229 11.22 -10.17 3.73
CA GLN A 229 12.46 -10.90 4.03
C GLN A 229 13.63 -10.42 3.15
N LEU A 230 13.37 -10.03 1.91
CA LEU A 230 14.38 -9.48 1.00
C LEU A 230 14.81 -8.07 1.42
N ALA A 231 13.85 -7.22 1.82
CA ALA A 231 14.12 -5.88 2.33
C ALA A 231 14.93 -5.91 3.63
N GLU A 232 14.61 -6.82 4.54
CA GLU A 232 15.38 -7.07 5.78
C GLU A 232 16.83 -7.47 5.47
N ARG A 233 17.03 -8.37 4.49
CA ARG A 233 18.38 -8.77 4.06
C ARG A 233 19.16 -7.62 3.44
N PHE A 234 18.48 -6.74 2.70
CA PHE A 234 19.09 -5.57 2.08
C PHE A 234 19.51 -4.54 3.14
N ASN A 235 18.65 -4.28 4.13
CA ASN A 235 18.95 -3.41 5.26
C ASN A 235 20.13 -3.94 6.10
N ALA A 236 20.16 -5.25 6.38
CA ALA A 236 21.28 -5.87 7.09
C ALA A 236 22.61 -5.76 6.29
N LEU A 237 22.54 -5.80 4.96
CA LEU A 237 23.68 -5.60 4.08
C LEU A 237 24.16 -4.15 4.07
N LEU A 238 23.22 -3.19 4.08
CA LEU A 238 23.49 -1.76 4.14
C LEU A 238 24.12 -1.38 5.49
N GLU A 239 23.60 -1.92 6.59
CA GLU A 239 24.13 -1.75 7.93
C GLU A 239 25.54 -2.32 8.03
N ARG A 240 25.76 -3.54 7.52
CA ARG A 240 27.09 -4.14 7.45
C ARG A 240 28.05 -3.36 6.54
N SER A 241 27.55 -2.72 5.49
CA SER A 241 28.32 -1.81 4.64
C SER A 241 28.71 -0.54 5.40
N ASN A 242 27.79 0.04 6.16
CA ASN A 242 28.04 1.23 6.98
C ASN A 242 29.03 0.93 8.11
N GLU A 243 28.93 -0.22 8.78
CA GLU A 243 29.94 -0.69 9.74
C GLU A 243 31.33 -0.90 9.10
N LEU A 244 31.37 -1.26 7.82
CA LEU A 244 32.62 -1.42 7.06
C LEU A 244 33.19 -0.06 6.65
N VAL A 245 32.34 0.91 6.30
CA VAL A 245 32.72 2.30 6.04
C VAL A 245 33.22 2.97 7.32
N GLU A 246 32.58 2.72 8.48
CA GLU A 246 33.07 3.18 9.78
C GLU A 246 34.41 2.54 10.14
N ARG A 247 34.57 1.22 9.96
CA ARG A 247 35.88 0.55 10.12
C ARG A 247 36.94 1.07 9.15
N CYS A 248 36.56 1.38 7.91
CA CYS A 248 37.43 2.03 6.94
C CYS A 248 37.82 3.46 7.37
N ASN A 249 36.91 4.18 8.02
CA ASN A 249 37.17 5.50 8.58
C ASN A 249 38.04 5.43 9.84
N GLU A 250 37.93 4.38 10.67
CA GLU A 250 38.88 4.09 11.76
C GLU A 250 40.29 3.77 11.21
N THR A 251 40.38 3.20 10.00
CA THR A 251 41.66 3.07 9.27
C THR A 251 42.17 4.35 8.62
N ASN A 252 41.55 5.52 8.82
CA ASN A 252 42.18 6.81 8.43
C ASN A 252 43.46 7.11 9.22
N ASN A 253 43.70 6.41 10.34
CA ASN A 253 44.98 6.41 11.06
C ASN A 253 46.01 5.42 10.47
N LEU A 254 45.63 4.61 9.48
CA LEU A 254 46.48 3.59 8.85
C LEU A 254 47.59 4.20 7.98
N PRO A 255 47.34 5.25 7.15
CA PRO A 255 48.39 6.00 6.47
C PRO A 255 49.36 6.66 7.45
N GLU A 256 48.86 7.22 8.55
CA GLU A 256 49.68 7.82 9.61
C GLU A 256 50.48 6.78 10.38
N ARG A 257 49.91 5.60 10.65
CA ARG A 257 50.64 4.45 11.22
C ARG A 257 51.69 3.89 10.26
N PHE A 258 51.38 3.80 8.97
CA PHE A 258 52.34 3.43 7.92
C PHE A 258 53.50 4.42 7.90
N ASN A 259 53.20 5.72 7.87
CA ASN A 259 54.21 6.78 7.91
C ASN A 259 55.02 6.73 9.22
N GLN A 260 54.42 6.46 10.37
CA GLN A 260 55.13 6.29 11.65
C GLN A 260 56.06 5.07 11.67
N VAL A 261 55.63 3.94 11.09
CA VAL A 261 56.45 2.73 10.95
C VAL A 261 57.58 2.96 9.95
N PHE A 262 57.30 3.65 8.85
CA PHE A 262 58.28 4.01 7.82
C PHE A 262 59.34 4.99 8.35
N GLU A 263 58.92 6.05 9.05
CA GLU A 263 59.81 6.98 9.78
C GLU A 263 60.71 6.25 10.79
N ARG A 264 60.16 5.29 11.55
CA ARG A 264 60.96 4.45 12.45
C ARG A 264 61.95 3.58 11.69
N PHE A 265 61.57 3.07 10.52
CA PHE A 265 62.44 2.29 9.64
C PHE A 265 63.60 3.15 9.10
N THR A 266 63.32 4.36 8.63
CA THR A 266 64.34 5.31 8.13
C THR A 266 65.30 5.71 9.25
N ARG A 267 64.78 6.07 10.43
CA ARG A 267 65.58 6.42 11.61
C ARG A 267 66.44 5.26 12.11
N PHE A 268 65.98 4.03 11.91
CA PHE A 268 66.70 2.80 12.25
C PHE A 268 67.83 2.50 11.25
N ILE A 269 67.60 2.71 9.96
CA ILE A 269 68.65 2.64 8.91
C ILE A 269 69.72 3.71 9.13
N GLU A 270 69.35 4.89 9.61
CA GLU A 270 70.32 5.94 9.99
C GLU A 270 71.16 5.56 11.22
N GLN A 271 70.58 4.83 12.19
CA GLN A 271 71.31 4.33 13.37
C GLN A 271 72.33 3.23 13.02
N MET A 272 72.03 2.40 12.03
CA MET A 272 72.97 1.39 11.47
C MET A 272 74.26 1.99 10.90
N GLY A 273 74.28 3.28 10.57
CA GLY A 273 75.48 3.98 10.11
C GLY A 273 76.50 4.34 11.20
N ARG A 274 76.19 4.08 12.49
CA ARG A 274 77.11 4.37 13.62
C ARG A 274 77.81 3.08 14.10
N PRO A 275 79.14 3.07 14.35
CA PRO A 275 79.90 1.82 14.40
C PRO A 275 79.82 1.02 15.72
N ASN A 276 78.90 1.33 16.64
CA ASN A 276 79.07 0.97 18.06
C ASN A 276 77.91 0.18 18.72
N GLU A 277 76.93 -0.33 17.99
CA GLU A 277 75.84 -1.15 18.58
C GLU A 277 75.89 -2.63 18.17
N GLU A 278 75.54 -3.52 19.11
CA GLU A 278 75.57 -4.97 18.93
C GLU A 278 74.63 -5.43 17.81
N PRO A 279 75.16 -6.06 16.72
CA PRO A 279 74.41 -6.33 15.49
C PRO A 279 73.23 -7.30 15.66
N ASN A 280 73.22 -8.15 16.68
CA ASN A 280 72.15 -9.12 16.92
C ASN A 280 70.85 -8.47 17.45
N SER A 281 70.95 -7.51 18.37
CA SER A 281 69.75 -6.81 18.89
C SER A 281 69.08 -5.95 17.83
N LEU A 282 69.89 -5.49 16.87
CA LEU A 282 69.48 -4.64 15.78
C LEU A 282 68.80 -5.47 14.68
N ALA A 283 69.33 -6.63 14.32
CA ALA A 283 68.64 -7.56 13.43
C ALA A 283 67.26 -8.00 13.98
N GLU A 284 67.16 -8.20 15.29
CA GLU A 284 65.90 -8.61 15.93
C GLU A 284 64.84 -7.50 15.90
N ARG A 285 65.23 -6.24 16.13
CA ARG A 285 64.34 -5.08 16.00
C ARG A 285 63.86 -4.84 14.56
N PHE A 286 64.73 -5.08 13.58
CA PHE A 286 64.37 -4.99 12.17
C PHE A 286 63.30 -6.01 11.79
N ASN A 287 63.49 -7.27 12.20
CA ASN A 287 62.52 -8.33 11.95
C ASN A 287 61.17 -8.04 12.61
N GLN A 288 61.15 -7.49 13.83
CA GLN A 288 59.90 -7.09 14.49
C GLN A 288 59.16 -5.95 13.76
N LEU A 289 59.89 -4.99 13.18
CA LEU A 289 59.32 -3.91 12.37
C LEU A 289 58.78 -4.41 11.03
N PHE A 290 59.51 -5.32 10.39
CA PHE A 290 59.11 -5.94 9.13
C PHE A 290 57.84 -6.78 9.30
N GLU A 291 57.72 -7.52 10.40
CA GLU A 291 56.51 -8.33 10.67
C GLU A 291 55.29 -7.48 10.97
N ARG A 292 55.47 -6.35 11.67
CA ARG A 292 54.39 -5.37 11.86
C ARG A 292 53.96 -4.72 10.56
N PHE A 293 54.89 -4.50 9.63
CA PHE A 293 54.59 -3.94 8.31
C PHE A 293 53.79 -4.93 7.46
N ASN A 294 54.18 -6.21 7.45
CA ASN A 294 53.44 -7.27 6.76
C ASN A 294 52.02 -7.45 7.32
N GLN A 295 51.85 -7.40 8.65
CA GLN A 295 50.53 -7.44 9.27
C GLN A 295 49.63 -6.26 8.89
N LEU A 296 50.19 -5.05 8.72
CA LEU A 296 49.43 -3.88 8.28
C LEU A 296 49.01 -3.96 6.81
N ILE A 297 49.83 -4.56 5.96
CA ILE A 297 49.47 -4.85 4.56
C ILE A 297 48.32 -5.86 4.51
N GLU A 298 48.37 -6.92 5.31
CA GLU A 298 47.35 -7.95 5.33
C GLU A 298 46.01 -7.46 5.93
N GLN A 299 46.07 -6.56 6.92
CA GLN A 299 44.87 -5.89 7.43
C GLN A 299 44.24 -4.91 6.42
N SER A 300 45.04 -4.35 5.51
CA SER A 300 44.58 -3.42 4.48
C SER A 300 43.86 -4.11 3.31
N THR A 301 44.22 -5.36 3.00
CA THR A 301 43.61 -6.12 1.87
C THR A 301 42.29 -6.79 2.23
N GLN A 302 42.05 -7.10 3.51
CA GLN A 302 40.83 -7.75 4.00
C GLN A 302 39.53 -6.95 3.73
N PRO A 303 39.47 -5.62 3.96
CA PRO A 303 38.29 -4.81 3.68
C PRO A 303 37.93 -4.79 2.19
N ALA A 304 38.91 -4.75 1.29
CA ALA A 304 38.68 -4.74 -0.15
C ALA A 304 38.07 -6.06 -0.64
N GLN A 305 38.54 -7.20 -0.12
CA GLN A 305 37.93 -8.50 -0.42
C GLN A 305 36.48 -8.60 0.09
N ARG A 306 36.23 -8.14 1.34
CA ARG A 306 34.87 -8.13 1.88
C ARG A 306 33.92 -7.21 1.11
N ALA A 307 34.41 -6.06 0.63
CA ALA A 307 33.60 -5.16 -0.20
C ALA A 307 33.19 -5.81 -1.54
N ASN A 308 34.11 -6.55 -2.18
CA ASN A 308 33.79 -7.30 -3.40
C ASN A 308 32.75 -8.41 -3.15
N GLU A 309 32.89 -9.19 -2.07
CA GLU A 309 31.89 -10.21 -1.69
C GLU A 309 30.52 -9.58 -1.40
N LEU A 310 30.50 -8.38 -0.80
CA LEU A 310 29.28 -7.64 -0.50
C LEU A 310 28.60 -7.16 -1.78
N ALA A 311 29.37 -6.63 -2.73
CA ALA A 311 28.88 -6.18 -4.03
C ALA A 311 28.28 -7.34 -4.84
N GLU A 312 28.91 -8.51 -4.81
CA GLU A 312 28.40 -9.69 -5.50
C GLU A 312 27.07 -10.18 -4.87
N ARG A 313 26.96 -10.20 -3.54
CA ARG A 313 25.70 -10.50 -2.84
C ARG A 313 24.61 -9.47 -3.13
N SER A 314 24.96 -8.19 -3.23
CA SER A 314 24.02 -7.12 -3.59
C SER A 314 23.45 -7.31 -5.00
N ASN A 315 24.30 -7.69 -5.96
CA ASN A 315 23.86 -7.99 -7.32
C ASN A 315 22.90 -9.18 -7.36
N GLN A 316 23.19 -10.25 -6.62
CA GLN A 316 22.29 -11.42 -6.52
C GLN A 316 20.93 -11.07 -5.91
N LEU A 317 20.90 -10.21 -4.89
CA LEU A 317 19.64 -9.73 -4.30
C LEU A 317 18.84 -8.86 -5.28
N THR A 318 19.52 -8.02 -6.05
CA THR A 318 18.89 -7.19 -7.07
C THR A 318 18.24 -8.04 -8.16
N GLU A 319 18.92 -9.10 -8.61
CA GLU A 319 18.35 -10.04 -9.58
C GLU A 319 17.13 -10.79 -9.01
N GLY A 320 17.21 -11.25 -7.75
CA GLY A 320 16.08 -11.85 -7.04
C GLY A 320 14.89 -10.91 -6.89
N ALA A 321 15.14 -9.62 -6.62
CA ALA A 321 14.09 -8.60 -6.54
C ALA A 321 13.37 -8.43 -7.89
N ASN A 322 14.14 -8.35 -8.98
CA ASN A 322 13.58 -8.22 -10.34
C ASN A 322 12.69 -9.42 -10.71
N GLN A 323 13.13 -10.64 -10.39
CA GLN A 323 12.33 -11.85 -10.62
C GLN A 323 11.02 -11.83 -9.82
N LEU A 324 11.05 -11.35 -8.57
CA LEU A 324 9.86 -11.22 -7.74
C LEU A 324 8.88 -10.19 -8.29
N VAL A 325 9.37 -9.06 -8.80
CA VAL A 325 8.56 -8.05 -9.49
C VAL A 325 7.91 -8.63 -10.74
N GLU A 326 8.65 -9.39 -11.55
CA GLU A 326 8.10 -10.03 -12.75
C GLU A 326 7.00 -11.05 -12.41
N GLN A 327 7.21 -11.86 -11.35
CA GLN A 327 6.18 -12.78 -10.85
C GLN A 327 4.95 -12.02 -10.35
N SER A 328 5.14 -10.95 -9.57
CA SER A 328 4.05 -10.11 -9.06
C SER A 328 3.20 -9.53 -10.20
N ASN A 329 3.85 -9.01 -11.26
CA ASN A 329 3.16 -8.48 -12.43
C ASN A 329 2.32 -9.55 -13.14
N LYS A 330 2.87 -10.76 -13.36
CA LYS A 330 2.11 -11.89 -13.93
C LYS A 330 0.91 -12.27 -13.07
N HIS A 331 1.03 -12.21 -11.75
CA HIS A 331 -0.08 -12.46 -10.84
C HIS A 331 -1.15 -11.35 -10.88
N MET A 332 -0.73 -10.10 -11.00
CA MET A 332 -1.64 -8.96 -11.15
C MET A 332 -2.46 -9.05 -12.44
N GLU A 333 -1.81 -9.38 -13.56
CA GLU A 333 -2.49 -9.60 -14.85
C GLU A 333 -3.57 -10.69 -14.73
N ARG A 334 -3.22 -11.84 -14.14
CA ARG A 334 -4.18 -12.95 -13.92
C ARG A 334 -5.34 -12.56 -13.00
N SER A 335 -5.08 -11.71 -12.01
CA SER A 335 -6.13 -11.20 -11.11
C SER A 335 -7.06 -10.23 -11.84
N GLY A 336 -6.51 -9.37 -12.70
CA GLY A 336 -7.28 -8.50 -13.60
C GLY A 336 -8.20 -9.29 -14.54
N ASP A 337 -7.69 -10.36 -15.14
CA ASP A 337 -8.49 -11.26 -15.99
C ASP A 337 -9.63 -11.92 -15.22
N THR A 338 -9.37 -12.33 -13.97
CA THR A 338 -10.38 -12.96 -13.11
C THR A 338 -11.49 -11.97 -12.75
N LEU A 339 -11.12 -10.74 -12.35
CA LEU A 339 -12.09 -9.68 -12.05
C LEU A 339 -12.91 -9.28 -13.28
N SER A 340 -12.28 -9.23 -14.45
CA SER A 340 -12.96 -8.99 -15.73
C SER A 340 -14.01 -10.08 -16.02
N ASN A 341 -13.66 -11.35 -15.80
CA ASN A 341 -14.60 -12.46 -15.94
C ASN A 341 -15.75 -12.39 -14.93
N ILE A 342 -15.47 -12.05 -13.67
CA ILE A 342 -16.52 -11.85 -12.64
C ILE A 342 -17.48 -10.74 -13.07
N ASN A 343 -16.94 -9.61 -13.53
CA ASN A 343 -17.75 -8.48 -13.98
C ASN A 343 -18.67 -8.87 -15.17
N ARG A 344 -18.15 -9.62 -16.15
CA ARG A 344 -18.97 -10.18 -17.24
C ARG A 344 -20.11 -11.06 -16.76
N VAL A 345 -19.85 -11.92 -15.77
CA VAL A 345 -20.88 -12.78 -15.17
C VAL A 345 -21.93 -11.93 -14.45
N LEU A 346 -21.53 -10.91 -13.69
CA LEU A 346 -22.47 -10.00 -13.01
C LEU A 346 -23.34 -9.24 -13.99
N VAL A 347 -22.79 -8.75 -15.10
CA VAL A 347 -23.55 -8.13 -16.19
C VAL A 347 -24.56 -9.12 -16.78
N ALA A 348 -24.15 -10.36 -17.05
CA ALA A 348 -25.06 -11.39 -17.57
C ALA A 348 -26.18 -11.74 -16.58
N ILE A 349 -25.90 -11.78 -15.28
CA ILE A 349 -26.90 -11.95 -14.22
C ILE A 349 -27.86 -10.75 -14.21
N GLN A 350 -27.35 -9.53 -14.33
CA GLN A 350 -28.17 -8.32 -14.39
C GLN A 350 -29.12 -8.35 -15.60
N HIS A 351 -28.62 -8.72 -16.78
CA HIS A 351 -29.46 -8.90 -17.96
C HIS A 351 -30.51 -10.00 -17.75
N ALA A 352 -30.16 -11.11 -17.09
CA ALA A 352 -31.12 -12.16 -16.78
C ALA A 352 -32.22 -11.70 -15.82
N ILE A 353 -31.89 -10.92 -14.80
CA ILE A 353 -32.87 -10.33 -13.88
C ILE A 353 -33.82 -9.43 -14.65
N VAL A 354 -33.28 -8.51 -15.48
CA VAL A 354 -34.09 -7.65 -16.34
C VAL A 354 -35.00 -8.50 -17.21
N ARG A 355 -34.47 -9.48 -17.95
CA ARG A 355 -35.25 -10.39 -18.81
C ARG A 355 -36.43 -11.04 -18.09
N THR A 356 -36.24 -11.50 -16.85
CA THR A 356 -37.26 -12.25 -16.10
C THR A 356 -38.35 -11.38 -15.45
N HIS A 357 -38.20 -10.06 -15.49
CA HIS A 357 -39.16 -9.16 -14.84
C HIS A 357 -40.51 -9.13 -15.57
N LYS A 358 -41.59 -9.42 -14.83
CA LYS A 358 -42.97 -9.38 -15.35
C LYS A 358 -43.38 -7.94 -15.66
N GLY A 359 -43.86 -7.69 -16.86
CA GLY A 359 -44.24 -6.34 -17.30
C GLY A 359 -43.09 -5.54 -17.94
N ASN A 360 -42.02 -6.20 -18.36
CA ASN A 360 -41.00 -5.56 -19.18
C ASN A 360 -41.61 -4.88 -20.41
N THR A 361 -41.20 -3.64 -20.60
CA THR A 361 -41.46 -2.86 -21.82
C THR A 361 -40.14 -2.66 -22.55
N ILE A 362 -40.21 -2.09 -23.74
CA ILE A 362 -39.02 -1.73 -24.50
C ILE A 362 -38.09 -0.75 -23.78
N TYR A 363 -38.60 0.00 -22.80
CA TYR A 363 -37.79 0.90 -21.99
C TYR A 363 -36.94 0.17 -20.94
N ALA A 364 -37.08 -1.14 -20.77
CA ALA A 364 -36.17 -1.95 -19.96
C ALA A 364 -34.73 -1.93 -20.50
N VAL A 365 -34.51 -1.51 -21.76
CA VAL A 365 -33.18 -1.19 -22.30
C VAL A 365 -32.44 -0.20 -21.41
N ASP A 366 -33.14 0.75 -20.79
CA ASP A 366 -32.54 1.76 -19.89
C ASP A 366 -31.97 1.16 -18.60
N CYS A 367 -32.37 -0.05 -18.26
CA CYS A 367 -31.84 -0.76 -17.11
C CYS A 367 -30.63 -1.64 -17.45
N LEU A 368 -30.33 -1.90 -18.73
CA LEU A 368 -29.23 -2.78 -19.11
C LEU A 368 -27.88 -2.09 -18.87
N VAL A 369 -26.94 -2.83 -18.27
CA VAL A 369 -25.57 -2.35 -18.07
C VAL A 369 -24.60 -2.97 -19.09
N ASN A 370 -23.57 -2.22 -19.47
CA ASN A 370 -22.46 -2.75 -20.27
C ASN A 370 -21.37 -3.40 -19.39
N GLU A 371 -20.29 -3.90 -20.01
CA GLU A 371 -19.13 -4.46 -19.29
C GLU A 371 -18.43 -3.44 -18.37
N LYS A 372 -18.71 -2.14 -18.47
CA LYS A 372 -18.19 -1.11 -17.54
C LYS A 372 -19.16 -0.79 -16.41
N GLY A 373 -20.31 -1.48 -16.34
CA GLY A 373 -21.37 -1.21 -15.37
C GLY A 373 -22.23 0.01 -15.69
N GLN A 374 -22.12 0.57 -16.89
CA GLN A 374 -22.83 1.79 -17.28
C GLN A 374 -24.17 1.48 -17.96
N THR A 375 -25.21 2.20 -17.57
CA THR A 375 -26.52 2.25 -18.25
C THR A 375 -26.48 3.18 -19.48
N PRO A 376 -27.51 3.18 -20.35
CA PRO A 376 -27.63 4.17 -21.42
C PRO A 376 -27.55 5.61 -20.95
N MET A 377 -28.17 5.93 -19.80
CA MET A 377 -28.10 7.28 -19.23
C MET A 377 -26.65 7.68 -18.92
N GLU A 378 -25.91 6.82 -18.23
CA GLU A 378 -24.54 7.11 -17.80
C GLU A 378 -23.54 7.11 -18.97
N GLY A 379 -23.70 6.17 -19.90
CA GLY A 379 -22.76 6.00 -21.01
C GLY A 379 -23.02 6.91 -22.20
N LEU A 380 -24.27 7.34 -22.42
CA LEU A 380 -24.69 8.13 -23.58
C LEU A 380 -25.27 9.51 -23.22
N GLY A 381 -25.45 9.79 -21.93
CA GLY A 381 -26.08 11.03 -21.43
C GLY A 381 -27.59 11.11 -21.69
N THR A 382 -28.19 10.06 -22.27
CA THR A 382 -29.60 10.03 -22.64
C THR A 382 -30.17 8.62 -22.52
N PRO A 383 -31.42 8.46 -22.04
CA PRO A 383 -32.06 7.15 -21.99
C PRO A 383 -32.56 6.75 -23.38
N PHE A 384 -32.61 5.45 -23.64
CA PHE A 384 -33.22 4.81 -24.79
C PHE A 384 -34.65 5.29 -25.00
N LYS A 385 -35.44 5.41 -23.93
CA LYS A 385 -36.80 5.97 -24.02
C LYS A 385 -36.83 7.32 -24.73
N TRP A 386 -35.90 8.23 -24.39
CA TRP A 386 -35.83 9.54 -25.02
C TRP A 386 -35.49 9.45 -26.50
N ASN A 387 -34.47 8.66 -26.82
CA ASN A 387 -33.99 8.48 -28.20
C ASN A 387 -35.04 7.81 -29.09
N GLN A 388 -35.83 6.89 -28.54
CA GLN A 388 -36.94 6.24 -29.24
C GLN A 388 -38.08 7.22 -29.54
N VAL A 389 -38.53 7.98 -28.53
CA VAL A 389 -39.66 8.91 -28.69
C VAL A 389 -39.36 10.03 -29.70
N HIS A 390 -38.10 10.45 -29.80
CA HIS A 390 -37.67 11.50 -30.71
C HIS A 390 -37.24 11.00 -32.08
N SER A 391 -37.26 9.68 -32.32
CA SER A 391 -36.99 9.11 -33.63
C SER A 391 -38.23 9.15 -34.52
N GLU A 392 -38.06 9.54 -35.78
CA GLU A 392 -39.13 9.49 -36.76
C GLU A 392 -39.56 8.05 -37.04
N HIS A 393 -40.87 7.86 -37.20
CA HIS A 393 -41.49 6.56 -37.49
C HIS A 393 -41.34 6.19 -38.98
N GLN A 394 -40.10 6.17 -39.45
CA GLN A 394 -39.76 5.78 -40.81
C GLN A 394 -39.16 4.36 -40.84
N PRO A 395 -39.38 3.58 -41.92
CA PRO A 395 -38.80 2.24 -42.07
C PRO A 395 -37.27 2.22 -41.93
N ILE A 396 -36.59 3.29 -42.34
CA ILE A 396 -35.13 3.44 -42.25
C ILE A 396 -34.63 3.54 -40.80
N HIS A 397 -35.49 3.85 -39.84
CA HIS A 397 -35.18 3.97 -38.42
C HIS A 397 -35.74 2.83 -37.58
N HIS A 398 -36.48 1.91 -38.17
CA HIS A 398 -37.05 0.77 -37.47
C HIS A 398 -35.96 -0.10 -36.83
N LEU A 399 -36.21 -0.52 -35.60
CA LEU A 399 -35.36 -1.38 -34.80
C LEU A 399 -36.30 -2.33 -34.04
N PRO A 400 -36.67 -3.48 -34.63
CA PRO A 400 -37.57 -4.41 -33.95
C PRO A 400 -36.85 -4.98 -32.71
N ILE A 401 -37.52 -5.03 -31.56
CA ILE A 401 -36.96 -5.67 -30.35
C ILE A 401 -37.95 -6.71 -29.86
N ARG A 402 -37.49 -7.94 -29.67
CA ARG A 402 -38.30 -9.03 -29.13
C ARG A 402 -38.29 -8.99 -27.60
N ILE A 403 -39.47 -9.01 -27.00
CA ILE A 403 -39.68 -9.09 -25.55
C ILE A 403 -40.76 -10.12 -25.26
N ASN A 404 -40.41 -11.13 -24.48
CA ASN A 404 -41.26 -12.28 -24.19
C ASN A 404 -41.80 -12.96 -25.47
N GLY A 405 -40.96 -13.05 -26.51
CA GLY A 405 -41.34 -13.67 -27.78
C GLY A 405 -42.18 -12.79 -28.73
N ILE A 406 -42.56 -11.58 -28.32
CA ILE A 406 -43.36 -10.64 -29.13
C ILE A 406 -42.45 -9.52 -29.65
N PHE A 407 -42.56 -9.19 -30.93
CA PHE A 407 -41.86 -8.04 -31.50
C PHE A 407 -42.53 -6.74 -31.07
N GLN A 408 -41.74 -5.85 -30.49
CA GLN A 408 -42.09 -4.48 -30.17
C GLN A 408 -41.53 -3.56 -31.24
N ASP A 409 -42.39 -2.69 -31.78
CA ASP A 409 -41.97 -1.67 -32.73
C ASP A 409 -41.17 -0.58 -32.02
N SER A 410 -39.98 -0.30 -32.55
CA SER A 410 -39.10 0.73 -32.03
C SER A 410 -38.34 1.41 -33.15
N TYR A 411 -37.92 2.65 -32.89
CA TYR A 411 -37.27 3.50 -33.87
C TYR A 411 -36.04 4.14 -33.23
N LEU A 412 -34.93 4.18 -33.97
CA LEU A 412 -33.67 4.75 -33.51
C LEU A 412 -32.90 5.36 -34.69
N TYR A 413 -32.55 6.64 -34.61
CA TYR A 413 -31.68 7.29 -35.60
C TYR A 413 -30.30 6.61 -35.71
N ASN A 414 -29.68 6.68 -36.89
CA ASN A 414 -28.36 6.10 -37.16
C ASN A 414 -27.26 6.68 -36.26
N SER A 415 -27.36 7.96 -35.89
CA SER A 415 -26.44 8.62 -34.96
C SER A 415 -26.44 7.98 -33.57
N TRP A 416 -27.61 7.54 -33.09
CA TRP A 416 -27.76 6.82 -31.82
C TRP A 416 -27.44 5.34 -31.96
N LEU A 417 -27.80 4.70 -33.08
CA LEU A 417 -27.50 3.30 -33.35
C LEU A 417 -26.01 2.97 -33.16
N GLY A 418 -25.12 3.78 -33.75
CA GLY A 418 -23.68 3.60 -33.58
C GLY A 418 -23.21 3.82 -32.14
N ARG A 419 -23.84 4.74 -31.40
CA ARG A 419 -23.54 5.01 -29.98
C ARG A 419 -23.94 3.84 -29.08
N TYR A 420 -25.10 3.23 -29.30
CA TYR A 420 -25.52 2.04 -28.56
C TYR A 420 -24.64 0.82 -28.85
N LEU A 421 -24.26 0.61 -30.11
CA LEU A 421 -23.29 -0.44 -30.44
C LEU A 421 -21.96 -0.22 -29.71
N ARG A 422 -21.45 1.02 -29.67
CA ARG A 422 -20.25 1.40 -28.92
C ARG A 422 -20.41 1.12 -27.42
N LEU A 423 -21.53 1.53 -26.83
CA LEU A 423 -21.83 1.34 -25.41
C LEU A 423 -21.74 -0.13 -25.00
N TYR A 424 -22.34 -1.03 -25.79
CA TYR A 424 -22.37 -2.46 -25.51
C TYR A 424 -21.21 -3.25 -26.12
N GLY A 425 -20.22 -2.58 -26.73
CA GLY A 425 -19.04 -3.23 -27.28
C GLY A 425 -19.28 -4.08 -28.53
N LEU A 426 -20.38 -3.84 -29.26
CA LEU A 426 -20.84 -4.65 -30.39
C LEU A 426 -20.32 -4.13 -31.75
N GLY A 427 -19.95 -5.04 -32.66
CA GLY A 427 -19.72 -4.70 -34.07
C GLY A 427 -18.52 -3.80 -34.33
N LYS A 428 -17.35 -4.09 -33.75
CA LYS A 428 -16.12 -3.29 -33.94
C LYS A 428 -15.75 -3.09 -35.41
N GLU A 429 -16.06 -4.08 -36.24
CA GLU A 429 -15.81 -4.11 -37.68
C GLU A 429 -16.73 -3.21 -38.50
N ILE A 430 -17.91 -2.85 -37.98
CA ILE A 430 -18.89 -1.96 -38.64
C ILE A 430 -18.89 -0.53 -38.08
N ARG A 431 -18.05 -0.26 -37.07
CA ARG A 431 -17.90 1.06 -36.44
C ARG A 431 -16.58 1.76 -36.84
N ASN A 432 -16.60 3.08 -36.78
CA ASN A 432 -15.45 3.97 -36.85
C ASN A 432 -15.12 4.45 -35.43
N ASP A 433 -14.29 3.69 -34.71
CA ASP A 433 -13.93 3.99 -33.30
C ASP A 433 -12.78 5.00 -33.17
N THR A 434 -12.19 5.46 -34.28
CA THR A 434 -11.06 6.39 -34.33
C THR A 434 -11.45 7.87 -34.35
N THR A 435 -12.71 8.21 -34.58
CA THR A 435 -13.18 9.61 -34.64
C THR A 435 -14.16 9.93 -33.51
N ALA A 436 -14.00 11.11 -32.91
CA ALA A 436 -14.94 11.72 -31.95
C ALA A 436 -16.27 12.17 -32.61
N ASP A 437 -16.54 11.68 -33.82
CA ASP A 437 -17.61 12.14 -34.69
C ASP A 437 -18.99 11.58 -34.31
N TYR A 438 -20.01 12.30 -34.76
CA TYR A 438 -21.42 11.90 -34.66
C TYR A 438 -21.78 10.69 -35.53
N ASN A 439 -20.95 10.35 -36.52
CA ASN A 439 -21.14 9.21 -37.43
C ASN A 439 -20.22 8.03 -37.06
N ILE A 440 -20.62 7.30 -36.03
CA ILE A 440 -19.89 6.13 -35.51
C ILE A 440 -19.99 4.93 -36.47
N LEU A 441 -20.96 4.89 -37.38
CA LEU A 441 -21.16 3.78 -38.32
C LEU A 441 -20.37 3.97 -39.61
N LYS A 442 -19.85 2.87 -40.17
CA LYS A 442 -19.33 2.85 -41.53
C LYS A 442 -20.48 3.02 -42.54
N ASN A 443 -20.20 3.73 -43.64
CA ASN A 443 -21.19 4.01 -44.67
C ASN A 443 -21.78 2.70 -45.23
N GLY A 444 -23.12 2.58 -45.27
CA GLY A 444 -23.82 1.41 -45.79
C GLY A 444 -23.92 0.22 -44.82
N LYS A 445 -23.51 0.39 -43.55
CA LYS A 445 -23.56 -0.65 -42.51
C LYS A 445 -24.74 -0.52 -41.55
N GLU A 446 -25.67 0.39 -41.83
CA GLU A 446 -26.80 0.71 -40.96
C GLU A 446 -27.73 -0.50 -40.76
N SER A 447 -28.05 -1.24 -41.83
CA SER A 447 -28.92 -2.42 -41.74
C SER A 447 -28.29 -3.54 -40.90
N GLU A 448 -26.99 -3.78 -41.09
CA GLU A 448 -26.22 -4.78 -40.31
C GLU A 448 -26.13 -4.37 -38.84
N ALA A 449 -25.88 -3.09 -38.57
CA ALA A 449 -25.88 -2.51 -37.24
C ALA A 449 -27.24 -2.64 -36.52
N ARG A 450 -28.35 -2.45 -37.24
CA ARG A 450 -29.70 -2.60 -36.69
C ARG A 450 -29.99 -4.03 -36.29
N VAL A 451 -29.70 -4.99 -37.15
CA VAL A 451 -29.88 -6.43 -36.84
C VAL A 451 -29.06 -6.80 -35.61
N MET A 452 -27.79 -6.39 -35.57
CA MET A 452 -26.91 -6.69 -34.44
C MET A 452 -27.40 -6.12 -33.11
N LEU A 453 -27.82 -4.85 -33.09
CA LEU A 453 -28.35 -4.24 -31.87
C LEU A 453 -29.72 -4.84 -31.49
N SER A 454 -30.59 -5.08 -32.47
CA SER A 454 -31.88 -5.74 -32.28
C SER A 454 -31.71 -7.11 -31.61
N ASP A 455 -30.84 -7.95 -32.14
CA ASP A 455 -30.62 -9.31 -31.64
C ASP A 455 -30.03 -9.29 -30.24
N TYR A 456 -29.08 -8.38 -29.98
CA TYR A 456 -28.51 -8.19 -28.66
C TYR A 456 -29.57 -7.77 -27.64
N LEU A 457 -30.31 -6.68 -27.90
CA LEU A 457 -31.32 -6.16 -26.96
C LEU A 457 -32.46 -7.18 -26.75
N SER A 458 -32.88 -7.84 -27.82
CA SER A 458 -33.85 -8.94 -27.75
C SER A 458 -33.36 -10.06 -26.85
N SER A 459 -32.09 -10.46 -27.00
CA SER A 459 -31.49 -11.48 -26.14
C SER A 459 -31.48 -11.05 -24.68
N CYS A 460 -31.26 -9.77 -24.37
CA CYS A 460 -31.25 -9.24 -23.01
C CYS A 460 -32.66 -9.09 -22.40
N LEU A 461 -33.70 -8.89 -23.21
CA LEU A 461 -35.04 -8.54 -22.74
C LEU A 461 -36.08 -9.66 -22.80
N GLY A 462 -35.88 -10.71 -23.61
CA GLY A 462 -36.67 -11.95 -23.55
C GLY A 462 -37.15 -12.47 -24.88
#